data_AF-S7STV1-F1
#
_entry.id   AF-S7STV1-F1
#
_cell.length_a   1.000
_cell.length_b   1.000
_cell.length_c   1.000
_cell.angle_alpha   90.00
_cell.angle_beta   90.00
_cell.angle_gamma   90.00
#
_symmetry.space_group_name_H-M   'P 1'
#
loop_
_entity.id
_entity.type
_entity.pdbx_description
1 polymer ?
#
loop_
_entity_poly.entity_id
_entity_poly.type
_entity_poly.pdbx_seq_one_letter_code
_entity_poly.pdbx_strand_id
1 'polypeptide(L)'
;MRRLGEGAGEQALRYVAGHEQIEVLGALAVASNTHQHEWTKVHVSIDRDGVMTEYGVDKEGFRDLEIGRINGDTVYCLDRLNIPLIVGIGDIGKMGYRDHAKYGAPITRKAVELILERSGGHAGKRKETESADREAAR
;
A
#
# COMPACT_ATOMS: atom_id res chain seq x y z
N MET A 1 -8.22 28.84 -10.51
CA MET A 1 -8.53 29.09 -9.08
C MET A 1 -9.21 27.84 -8.53
N ARG A 2 -8.44 26.88 -7.98
CA ARG A 2 -8.99 25.68 -7.34
C ARG A 2 -9.14 25.97 -5.84
N ARG A 3 -10.26 25.54 -5.25
CA ARG A 3 -10.60 25.81 -3.85
C ARG A 3 -9.51 25.25 -2.94
N LEU A 4 -9.01 26.09 -2.02
CA LEU A 4 -8.27 25.68 -0.83
C LEU A 4 -9.23 24.84 0.03
N GLY A 5 -9.26 23.52 -0.15
CA GLY A 5 -10.13 22.62 0.61
C GLY A 5 -9.95 21.17 0.21
N GLU A 6 -10.20 20.25 1.15
CA GLU A 6 -10.13 18.80 0.94
C GLU A 6 -11.04 18.38 -0.22
N GLY A 7 -10.51 17.59 -1.16
CA GLY A 7 -11.29 16.96 -2.22
C GLY A 7 -12.15 15.82 -1.67
N ALA A 8 -12.95 15.20 -2.55
CA ALA A 8 -13.89 14.16 -2.13
C ALA A 8 -13.18 12.91 -1.57
N GLY A 9 -11.99 12.58 -2.08
CA GLY A 9 -11.19 11.46 -1.60
C GLY A 9 -10.63 11.70 -0.20
N GLU A 10 -10.10 12.90 0.05
CA GLU A 10 -9.54 13.31 1.34
C GLU A 10 -10.64 13.38 2.41
N GLN A 11 -11.82 13.90 2.06
CA GLN A 11 -12.97 13.92 2.97
C GLN A 11 -13.43 12.50 3.34
N ALA A 12 -13.48 11.59 2.36
CA ALA A 12 -13.84 10.19 2.59
C ALA A 12 -12.82 9.47 3.48
N LEU A 13 -11.52 9.67 3.24
CA LEU A 13 -10.45 9.12 4.06
C LEU A 13 -10.55 9.59 5.51
N ARG A 14 -10.74 10.91 5.72
CA ARG A 14 -10.90 11.47 7.07
C ARG A 14 -12.14 10.94 7.78
N TYR A 15 -13.25 10.78 7.05
CA TYR A 15 -14.47 10.20 7.61
C TYR A 15 -14.22 8.76 8.09
N VAL A 16 -13.66 7.90 7.23
CA VAL A 16 -13.40 6.48 7.57
C VAL A 16 -12.39 6.34 8.70
N ALA A 17 -11.27 7.07 8.64
CA ALA A 17 -10.20 6.99 9.64
C ALA A 17 -10.57 7.57 11.01
N GLY A 18 -11.55 8.47 11.07
CA GLY A 18 -12.03 9.07 12.32
C GLY A 18 -13.32 8.46 12.86
N HIS A 19 -13.89 7.45 12.20
CA HIS A 19 -15.20 6.92 12.57
C HIS A 19 -15.12 5.96 13.76
N GLU A 20 -15.86 6.22 14.83
CA GLU A 20 -15.82 5.42 16.08
C GLU A 20 -16.22 3.94 15.89
N GLN A 21 -17.02 3.65 14.86
CA GLN A 21 -17.46 2.28 14.54
C GLN A 21 -16.60 1.56 13.49
N ILE A 22 -15.51 2.20 13.01
CA ILE A 22 -14.62 1.60 12.00
C ILE A 22 -13.22 1.48 12.60
N GLU A 23 -12.73 0.25 12.66
CA GLU A 23 -11.33 -0.01 12.98
C GLU A 23 -10.50 0.02 11.70
N VAL A 24 -9.66 1.03 11.54
CA VAL A 24 -8.73 1.11 10.41
C VAL A 24 -7.44 0.35 10.74
N LEU A 25 -7.24 -0.78 10.08
CA LEU A 25 -6.06 -1.64 10.27
C LEU A 25 -4.80 -1.07 9.58
N GLY A 26 -4.99 -0.33 8.49
CA GLY A 26 -3.92 0.26 7.71
C GLY A 26 -4.42 0.90 6.42
N ALA A 27 -3.49 1.46 5.65
CA ALA A 27 -3.78 2.09 4.35
C ALA A 27 -2.69 1.76 3.32
N LEU A 28 -3.09 1.77 2.05
CA LEU A 28 -2.18 1.73 0.91
C LEU A 28 -1.99 3.15 0.37
N ALA A 29 -0.75 3.64 0.38
CA ALA A 29 -0.38 4.88 -0.28
C ALA A 29 0.06 4.54 -1.71
N VAL A 30 -0.80 4.84 -2.69
CA VAL A 30 -0.53 4.58 -4.11
C VAL A 30 0.19 5.78 -4.71
N ALA A 31 1.39 5.56 -5.25
CA ALA A 31 2.15 6.60 -5.92
C ALA A 31 1.40 7.09 -7.17
N SER A 32 1.37 8.40 -7.39
CA SER A 32 0.82 8.99 -8.61
C SER A 32 1.75 10.05 -9.18
N ASN A 33 1.57 10.36 -10.46
CA ASN A 33 2.22 11.55 -11.03
C ASN A 33 1.54 12.79 -10.45
N THR A 34 2.21 13.44 -9.50
CA THR A 34 1.75 14.72 -8.97
C THR A 34 2.39 15.87 -9.72
N HIS A 35 1.58 16.86 -10.11
CA HIS A 35 2.08 18.16 -10.57
C HIS A 35 2.39 19.11 -9.40
N GLN A 36 2.01 18.73 -8.18
CA GLN A 36 1.95 19.62 -7.01
C GLN A 36 2.98 19.28 -5.92
N HIS A 37 3.92 18.37 -6.20
CA HIS A 37 4.92 17.91 -5.22
C HIS A 37 4.30 17.43 -3.90
N GLU A 38 3.08 16.89 -3.94
CA GLU A 38 2.41 16.35 -2.76
C GLU A 38 2.93 14.95 -2.44
N TRP A 39 3.12 14.68 -1.15
CA TRP A 39 3.70 13.44 -0.67
C TRP A 39 3.22 13.11 0.74
N THR A 40 3.46 11.87 1.16
CA THR A 40 3.19 11.38 2.53
C THR A 40 4.29 10.45 3.00
N LYS A 41 4.36 10.27 4.32
CA LYS A 41 5.20 9.24 4.94
C LYS A 41 4.51 7.88 4.91
N VAL A 42 5.27 6.87 4.51
CA VAL A 42 4.88 5.47 4.60
C VAL A 42 5.83 4.74 5.54
N HIS A 43 5.34 3.68 6.18
CA HIS A 43 6.16 2.87 7.10
C HIS A 43 7.07 1.90 6.34
N VAL A 44 6.62 1.45 5.17
CA VAL A 44 7.33 0.52 4.28
C VAL A 44 6.70 0.59 2.89
N SER A 45 7.47 0.32 1.85
CA SER A 45 6.96 0.18 0.49
C SER A 45 7.19 -1.23 -0.06
N ILE A 46 6.40 -1.59 -1.06
CA ILE A 46 6.60 -2.79 -1.87
C ILE A 46 6.82 -2.36 -3.31
N ASP A 47 7.99 -2.68 -3.85
CA ASP A 47 8.32 -2.37 -5.24
C ASP A 47 7.62 -3.32 -6.22
N ARG A 48 7.77 -3.03 -7.52
CA ARG A 48 7.17 -3.79 -8.62
C ARG A 48 7.65 -5.25 -8.71
N ASP A 49 8.76 -5.59 -8.06
CA ASP A 49 9.28 -6.95 -7.97
C ASP A 49 8.75 -7.67 -6.72
N GLY A 50 7.92 -7.01 -5.92
CA GLY A 50 7.39 -7.53 -4.68
C GLY A 50 8.39 -7.46 -3.54
N VAL A 51 9.49 -6.71 -3.66
CA VAL A 51 10.50 -6.58 -2.61
C VAL A 51 10.09 -5.47 -1.65
N MET A 52 10.18 -5.75 -0.35
CA MET A 52 9.92 -4.75 0.67
C MET A 52 11.11 -3.82 0.81
N THR A 53 10.84 -2.53 1.01
CA THR A 53 11.89 -1.53 1.14
C THR A 53 11.48 -0.41 2.08
N GLU A 54 12.45 0.15 2.81
CA GLU A 54 12.26 1.36 3.63
C GLU A 54 12.15 2.63 2.78
N TYR A 55 12.54 2.57 1.52
CA TYR A 55 12.47 3.68 0.58
C TYR A 55 11.06 3.87 0.02
N GLY A 56 10.79 5.03 -0.53
CA GLY A 56 9.64 5.29 -1.38
C GLY A 56 9.62 4.39 -2.62
N VAL A 57 8.47 4.38 -3.30
CA VAL A 57 8.39 3.88 -4.68
C VAL A 57 7.71 4.91 -5.57
N ASP A 58 8.12 4.94 -6.83
CA ASP A 58 7.46 5.74 -7.86
C ASP A 58 6.20 5.05 -8.40
N LYS A 59 5.50 5.73 -9.31
CA LYS A 59 4.30 5.20 -9.97
C LYS A 59 4.53 3.93 -10.78
N GLU A 60 5.75 3.69 -11.29
CA GLU A 60 6.11 2.49 -12.04
C GLU A 60 6.54 1.35 -11.10
N GLY A 61 6.55 1.63 -9.79
CA GLY A 61 6.91 0.73 -8.71
C GLY A 61 8.41 0.52 -8.59
N PHE A 62 9.25 1.43 -9.13
CA PHE A 62 10.67 1.43 -8.82
C PHE A 62 10.93 2.12 -7.49
N ARG A 63 12.01 1.71 -6.83
CA ARG A 63 12.46 2.34 -5.59
C ARG A 63 12.90 3.79 -5.84
N ASP A 64 12.40 4.69 -5.01
CA ASP A 64 12.83 6.09 -4.98
C ASP A 64 14.07 6.27 -4.09
N LEU A 65 14.69 7.45 -4.12
CA LEU A 65 15.88 7.77 -3.33
C LEU A 65 15.55 8.14 -1.88
N GLU A 66 14.33 8.61 -1.63
CA GLU A 66 13.92 9.09 -0.31
C GLU A 66 13.36 7.96 0.55
N ILE A 67 13.77 7.92 1.82
CA ILE A 67 13.28 6.94 2.79
C ILE A 67 11.83 7.28 3.17
N GLY A 68 10.95 6.29 3.04
CA GLY A 68 9.58 6.32 3.54
C GLY A 68 8.70 7.41 2.92
N ARG A 69 9.02 7.93 1.74
CA ARG A 69 8.27 9.01 1.09
C ARG A 69 7.61 8.53 -0.20
N ILE A 70 6.30 8.75 -0.33
CA ILE A 70 5.58 8.51 -1.59
C ILE A 70 4.92 9.79 -2.06
N ASN A 71 5.04 10.04 -3.36
CA ASN A 71 4.42 11.17 -4.04
C ASN A 71 3.03 10.80 -4.56
N GLY A 72 2.05 11.68 -4.40
CA GLY A 72 0.71 11.50 -4.96
C GLY A 72 -0.29 12.60 -4.56
N ASP A 73 -1.29 12.82 -5.40
CA ASP A 73 -2.24 13.95 -5.27
C ASP A 73 -3.27 13.82 -4.13
N THR A 74 -3.41 12.64 -3.54
CA THR A 74 -4.37 12.40 -2.43
C THR A 74 -3.68 11.81 -1.20
N VAL A 75 -2.41 11.41 -1.33
CA VAL A 75 -1.71 10.71 -0.25
C VAL A 75 -1.33 11.66 0.88
N TYR A 76 -1.19 12.97 0.62
CA TYR A 76 -0.80 13.96 1.62
C TYR A 76 -1.70 13.99 2.86
N CYS A 77 -2.98 13.61 2.73
CA CYS A 77 -3.90 13.61 3.86
C CYS A 77 -3.60 12.52 4.88
N LEU A 78 -2.88 11.45 4.51
CA LEU A 78 -2.55 10.32 5.38
C LEU A 78 -1.66 10.73 6.56
N ASP A 79 -0.76 11.72 6.36
CA ASP A 79 0.11 12.25 7.43
C ASP A 79 -0.67 12.87 8.61
N ARG A 80 -1.95 13.22 8.39
CA ARG A 80 -2.83 13.82 9.40
C ARG A 80 -3.77 12.80 10.06
N LEU A 81 -3.74 11.55 9.62
CA LEU A 81 -4.63 10.48 10.11
C LEU A 81 -3.83 9.51 10.99
N ASN A 82 -4.45 9.06 12.07
CA ASN A 82 -3.83 8.09 12.98
C ASN A 82 -4.01 6.66 12.44
N ILE A 83 -3.32 6.33 11.35
CA ILE A 83 -3.39 5.02 10.69
C ILE A 83 -2.22 4.14 11.16
N PRO A 84 -2.48 2.92 11.69
CA PRO A 84 -1.45 2.09 12.32
C PRO A 84 -0.32 1.65 11.39
N LEU A 85 -0.64 1.36 10.13
CA LEU A 85 0.33 0.97 9.12
C LEU A 85 -0.06 1.55 7.77
N ILE A 86 0.89 2.23 7.14
CA ILE A 86 0.76 2.78 5.79
C ILE A 86 1.82 2.11 4.93
N VAL A 87 1.37 1.37 3.92
CA VAL A 87 2.23 0.65 2.97
C VAL A 87 2.22 1.38 1.63
N GLY A 88 3.40 1.72 1.13
CA GLY A 88 3.58 2.36 -0.17
C GLY A 88 3.60 1.36 -1.33
N ILE A 89 2.90 1.65 -2.43
CA ILE A 89 2.95 0.87 -3.68
C ILE A 89 2.94 1.79 -4.91
N GLY A 90 3.37 1.26 -6.05
CA GLY A 90 3.25 1.94 -7.34
C GLY A 90 1.79 2.03 -7.82
N ASP A 91 1.57 2.79 -8.89
CA ASP A 91 0.24 2.98 -9.50
C ASP A 91 -0.23 1.67 -10.16
N ILE A 92 -1.41 1.20 -9.75
CA ILE A 92 -2.00 -0.04 -10.26
C ILE A 92 -2.25 0.12 -11.76
N GLY A 93 -1.57 -0.73 -12.55
CA GLY A 93 -1.62 -0.66 -14.01
C GLY A 93 -0.48 0.13 -14.67
N LYS A 94 0.40 0.80 -13.91
CA LYS A 94 1.63 1.44 -14.42
C LYS A 94 2.90 0.65 -14.13
N MET A 95 2.84 -0.31 -13.21
CA MET A 95 3.98 -1.18 -12.85
C MET A 95 4.34 -2.24 -13.93
N GLY A 96 3.98 -2.02 -15.20
CA GLY A 96 4.30 -2.91 -16.32
C GLY A 96 3.77 -4.33 -16.15
N TYR A 97 2.45 -4.48 -15.91
CA TYR A 97 1.75 -5.76 -15.70
C TYR A 97 2.16 -6.59 -14.47
N ARG A 98 3.13 -6.13 -13.68
CA ARG A 98 3.61 -6.85 -12.50
C ARG A 98 2.58 -6.96 -11.38
N ASP A 99 1.63 -6.04 -11.30
CA ASP A 99 0.51 -6.10 -10.36
C ASP A 99 -0.84 -6.41 -11.01
N HIS A 100 -0.82 -7.07 -12.18
CA HIS A 100 -2.05 -7.28 -12.94
C HIS A 100 -3.01 -8.26 -12.24
N ALA A 101 -4.30 -7.93 -12.20
CA ALA A 101 -5.33 -8.71 -11.51
C ALA A 101 -5.45 -10.17 -11.99
N LYS A 102 -5.21 -10.43 -13.29
CA LYS A 102 -5.13 -11.79 -13.87
C LYS A 102 -4.16 -12.72 -13.11
N TYR A 103 -3.11 -12.16 -12.51
CA TYR A 103 -2.10 -12.90 -11.76
C TYR A 103 -2.28 -12.76 -10.24
N GLY A 104 -3.48 -12.36 -9.80
CA GLY A 104 -3.81 -12.19 -8.38
C GLY A 104 -3.27 -10.91 -7.75
N ALA A 105 -2.92 -9.90 -8.56
CA ALA A 105 -2.40 -8.61 -8.11
C ALA A 105 -1.29 -8.78 -7.03
N PRO A 106 -0.15 -9.41 -7.38
CA PRO A 106 0.81 -9.88 -6.38
C PRO A 106 1.41 -8.78 -5.49
N ILE A 107 1.49 -7.52 -5.96
CA ILE A 107 2.02 -6.39 -5.18
C ILE A 107 0.94 -5.89 -4.22
N THR A 108 -0.26 -5.60 -4.73
CA THR A 108 -1.39 -5.17 -3.90
C THR A 108 -1.74 -6.25 -2.86
N ARG A 109 -1.78 -7.52 -3.27
CA ARG A 109 -2.02 -8.66 -2.36
C ARG A 109 -0.99 -8.69 -1.24
N LYS A 110 0.31 -8.60 -1.57
CA LYS A 110 1.37 -8.61 -0.56
C LYS A 110 1.26 -7.43 0.41
N ALA A 111 0.87 -6.25 -0.07
CA ALA A 111 0.68 -5.06 0.76
C ALA A 111 -0.50 -5.23 1.73
N VAL A 112 -1.63 -5.79 1.25
CA VAL A 112 -2.79 -6.10 2.09
C VAL A 112 -2.48 -7.21 3.09
N GLU A 113 -1.81 -8.29 2.67
CA GLU A 113 -1.35 -9.37 3.56
C GLU A 113 -0.49 -8.81 4.70
N LEU A 114 0.43 -7.90 4.39
CA LEU A 114 1.29 -7.25 5.38
C LEU A 114 0.48 -6.44 6.40
N ILE A 115 -0.55 -5.69 5.97
CA ILE A 115 -1.44 -4.95 6.88
C ILE A 115 -2.17 -5.92 7.82
N LEU A 116 -2.73 -7.00 7.28
CA LEU A 116 -3.48 -7.99 8.06
C LEU A 116 -2.59 -8.78 9.04
N GLU A 117 -1.36 -9.09 8.64
CA GLU A 117 -0.37 -9.75 9.50
C GLU A 117 0.02 -8.88 10.69
N ARG A 118 0.17 -7.57 10.46
CA ARG A 118 0.55 -6.60 11.49
C ARG A 118 -0.60 -6.21 12.41
N SER A 119 -1.85 -6.39 11.99
CA SER A 119 -3.04 -6.07 12.78
C SER A 119 -3.48 -7.19 13.75
N GLY A 120 -2.62 -8.18 14.05
CA GLY A 120 -2.95 -9.26 14.98
C GLY A 120 -3.54 -10.53 14.34
N GLY A 121 -3.61 -10.61 13.01
CA GLY A 121 -3.62 -11.88 12.27
C GLY A 121 -4.97 -12.54 11.99
N HIS A 122 -5.46 -12.36 10.76
CA HIS A 122 -6.18 -13.41 10.02
C HIS A 122 -5.26 -14.04 8.96
N ALA A 123 -4.01 -14.33 9.33
CA ALA A 123 -3.11 -15.10 8.49
C ALA A 123 -3.66 -16.54 8.40
N GLY A 124 -4.46 -16.81 7.38
CA GLY A 124 -4.88 -18.17 7.03
C GLY A 124 -3.63 -19.06 6.99
N LYS A 125 -3.67 -20.15 7.76
CA LYS A 125 -2.59 -21.14 7.90
C LYS A 125 -2.14 -21.64 6.51
N ARG A 126 -1.18 -20.97 5.88
CA ARG A 126 -0.43 -21.48 4.70
C ARG A 126 0.87 -22.16 5.13
N LYS A 127 0.81 -22.92 6.22
CA LYS A 127 1.89 -23.83 6.62
C LYS A 127 1.26 -25.20 6.86
N GLU A 128 1.13 -25.99 5.80
CA GLU A 128 1.07 -27.46 5.87
C GLU A 128 1.03 -28.12 4.47
N THR A 129 0.62 -27.42 3.40
CA THR A 129 0.47 -28.06 2.08
C THR A 129 1.78 -28.17 1.27
N GLU A 130 2.71 -27.20 1.36
CA GLU A 130 3.96 -27.27 0.57
C GLU A 130 4.97 -28.31 1.10
N SER A 131 4.87 -28.75 2.36
CA SER A 131 5.68 -29.84 2.89
C SER A 131 5.17 -31.22 2.43
N ALA A 132 3.86 -31.39 2.21
CA ALA A 132 3.28 -32.66 1.79
C ALA A 132 3.65 -33.02 0.33
N ASP A 133 3.71 -32.03 -0.56
CA ASP A 133 4.05 -32.26 -1.97
C ASP A 133 5.53 -32.58 -2.20
N ARG A 134 6.43 -32.15 -1.31
CA ARG A 134 7.85 -32.53 -1.35
C ARG A 134 8.12 -33.91 -0.74
N GLU A 135 7.24 -34.40 0.11
CA GLU A 135 7.35 -35.72 0.74
C GLU A 135 6.68 -36.81 -0.11
N ALA A 136 5.67 -36.47 -0.91
CA ALA A 136 5.04 -37.37 -1.89
C ALA A 136 5.84 -37.55 -3.20
N ALA A 137 6.88 -36.73 -3.42
CA ALA A 137 7.76 -36.79 -4.60
C ALA A 137 9.12 -37.46 -4.31
N ARG A 138 9.27 -38.08 -3.13
CA ARG A 138 10.36 -39.02 -2.78
C ARG A 138 9.83 -40.44 -2.71
#